data_AF-A0A397E9W9-F1
#
_entry.id   AF-A0A397E9W9-F1
#
_cell.length_a   1.000
_cell.length_b   1.000
_cell.length_c   1.000
_cell.angle_alpha   90.00
_cell.angle_beta   90.00
_cell.angle_gamma   90.00
#
_symmetry.space_group_name_H-M   'P 1'
#
loop_
_entity.id
_entity.type
_entity.pdbx_description
1 polymer ?
#
loop_
_entity_poly.entity_id
_entity_poly.type
_entity_poly.pdbx_seq_one_letter_code
_entity_poly.pdbx_strand_id
1 'polypeptide(L)'
;MTLPTSATRTAELAKDRGGMRVAAAASTLWGGLTTSTDRYTVDLVQWQSPNDLPERRLMVQRIISMTRRHKRRVLLGIDDTWDEKTPSLAKRIELSLYSRAASFEEYKDLNTLRRRLQSLVSLSYHEAASMKACKRSQTDDVAPRSVKQKIGPPAQPTSSSVFLLHNEDLVRHIYGFLDGKDVLRHTAVSKKAYSLLPSCVHTLSLSVDTLARAFELQSTRFLIQLVNLEALDVYSHRKKPCTTDKSHDAESSNVALHAWGCSELDISQTNVGESAVLELATAISRGAGSKLRRLRLVSAFTNTCHRNAIHALCAALQRGGCPRLEDLLLGGNSFSDCGTVDVAALLSEFGALPNLVRLDLRRNFIGESGLKRIMQALGVGAVAKLKYLCMGGNIITDNSVSPVVALLSSTLCPQLRFLGLEDNFISPSGVQSIIDAAVCGGMMPKLHKVAAAE
;
A
#
# COMPACT_ATOMS: atom_id res chain seq x y z
N MET A 1 -32.77 -77.05 -4.07
CA MET A 1 -33.02 -75.84 -3.26
C MET A 1 -33.93 -74.93 -4.06
N THR A 2 -34.97 -74.38 -3.42
CA THR A 2 -36.00 -73.53 -4.04
C THR A 2 -35.86 -72.06 -3.60
N LEU A 3 -36.45 -71.15 -4.37
CA LEU A 3 -36.49 -69.70 -4.12
C LEU A 3 -37.40 -69.34 -2.92
N PRO A 4 -37.40 -68.07 -2.46
CA PRO A 4 -38.45 -67.15 -2.96
C PRO A 4 -38.06 -65.65 -3.12
N THR A 5 -38.87 -64.92 -3.91
CA THR A 5 -39.25 -63.47 -3.84
C THR A 5 -38.18 -62.38 -3.56
N SER A 6 -37.92 -61.34 -4.37
CA SER A 6 -38.77 -60.31 -5.05
C SER A 6 -39.49 -59.33 -4.11
N ALA A 7 -39.53 -58.00 -4.30
CA ALA A 7 -39.05 -57.12 -5.40
C ALA A 7 -38.31 -55.86 -4.82
N THR A 8 -38.34 -54.58 -5.28
CA THR A 8 -39.22 -53.80 -6.20
C THR A 8 -38.43 -52.60 -6.82
N ARG A 9 -39.11 -51.57 -7.39
CA ARG A 9 -38.53 -50.39 -8.08
C ARG A 9 -38.25 -49.19 -7.15
N THR A 10 -37.19 -48.43 -7.47
CA THR A 10 -37.29 -47.00 -7.86
C THR A 10 -36.10 -46.62 -8.75
N ALA A 11 -36.22 -45.56 -9.55
CA ALA A 11 -35.16 -45.04 -10.41
C ALA A 11 -35.15 -43.51 -10.34
N GLU A 12 -33.98 -42.91 -10.14
CA GLU A 12 -33.77 -41.46 -10.22
C GLU A 12 -32.53 -41.15 -11.07
N LEU A 13 -32.58 -40.00 -11.74
CA LEU A 13 -31.58 -39.62 -12.73
C LEU A 13 -30.39 -38.92 -12.07
N ALA A 14 -29.19 -39.47 -12.25
CA ALA A 14 -27.93 -38.78 -11.96
C ALA A 14 -27.72 -37.61 -12.93
N LYS A 15 -28.36 -36.46 -12.66
CA LYS A 15 -28.22 -35.25 -13.47
C LYS A 15 -26.96 -34.49 -13.08
N ASP A 16 -26.15 -34.16 -14.09
CA ASP A 16 -24.85 -33.51 -13.96
C ASP A 16 -24.90 -32.20 -13.14
N ARG A 17 -23.88 -32.04 -12.28
CA ARG A 17 -23.57 -30.83 -11.49
C ARG A 17 -22.06 -30.60 -11.37
N GLY A 18 -21.31 -30.81 -12.45
CA GLY A 18 -19.93 -30.37 -12.60
C GLY A 18 -19.78 -28.83 -12.63
N GLY A 19 -20.06 -28.14 -11.53
CA GLY A 19 -20.12 -26.67 -11.53
C GLY A 19 -20.10 -25.93 -10.19
N MET A 20 -19.78 -26.58 -9.05
CA MET A 20 -19.83 -25.91 -7.72
C MET A 20 -18.75 -26.36 -6.70
N ARG A 21 -17.56 -26.77 -7.15
CA ARG A 21 -16.46 -27.20 -6.26
C ARG A 21 -15.22 -26.31 -6.18
N VAL A 22 -15.04 -25.32 -7.08
CA VAL A 22 -13.86 -24.43 -7.05
C VAL A 22 -13.96 -23.36 -5.96
N ALA A 23 -15.14 -22.77 -5.76
CA ALA A 23 -15.34 -21.67 -4.81
C ALA A 23 -15.15 -22.06 -3.33
N ALA A 24 -15.30 -23.34 -2.97
CA ALA A 24 -15.22 -23.78 -1.59
C ALA A 24 -13.78 -23.82 -1.04
N ALA A 25 -12.78 -24.04 -1.91
CA ALA A 25 -11.39 -24.25 -1.49
C ALA A 25 -10.69 -22.99 -0.96
N ALA A 26 -11.09 -21.80 -1.44
CA ALA A 26 -10.48 -20.53 -1.04
C ALA A 26 -10.81 -20.13 0.41
N SER A 27 -12.00 -20.50 0.90
CA SER A 27 -12.52 -20.06 2.20
C SER A 27 -11.89 -20.80 3.40
N THR A 28 -11.39 -22.03 3.19
CA THR A 28 -10.86 -22.87 4.28
C THR A 28 -9.43 -22.49 4.70
N LEU A 29 -8.66 -21.82 3.85
CA LEU A 29 -7.24 -21.48 4.13
C LEU A 29 -7.05 -20.37 5.19
N TRP A 30 -8.09 -19.59 5.49
CA TRP A 30 -8.04 -18.49 6.46
C TRP A 30 -8.82 -18.78 7.76
N GLY A 31 -9.34 -20.00 7.88
CA GLY A 31 -10.28 -20.46 8.91
C GLY A 31 -9.69 -20.81 10.29
N GLY A 32 -8.77 -20.00 10.81
CA GLY A 32 -8.42 -20.00 12.24
C GLY A 32 -7.05 -20.55 12.63
N LEU A 33 -6.18 -19.62 13.07
CA LEU A 33 -5.02 -19.85 13.94
C LEU A 33 -4.77 -18.56 14.75
N THR A 34 -4.30 -18.68 15.99
CA THR A 34 -4.47 -17.64 17.01
C THR A 34 -3.18 -16.99 17.52
N THR A 35 -2.34 -16.47 16.62
CA THR A 35 -1.49 -15.31 16.95
C THR A 35 -1.53 -14.29 15.81
N SER A 36 -1.18 -13.03 16.10
CA SER A 36 -1.03 -11.99 15.06
C SER A 36 0.21 -12.21 14.20
N THR A 37 1.24 -12.89 14.74
CA THR A 37 2.54 -13.09 14.11
C THR A 37 2.44 -14.03 12.91
N ASP A 38 1.76 -15.17 13.08
CA ASP A 38 1.75 -16.28 12.11
C ASP A 38 1.26 -15.84 10.73
N ARG A 39 0.26 -14.94 10.67
CA ARG A 39 -0.31 -14.40 9.42
C ARG A 39 0.76 -13.81 8.49
N TYR A 40 1.79 -13.16 9.03
CA TYR A 40 2.80 -12.47 8.22
C TYR A 40 4.03 -13.35 7.90
N THR A 41 4.08 -14.57 8.45
CA THR A 41 5.20 -15.51 8.29
C THR A 41 4.79 -16.86 7.72
N VAL A 42 3.50 -17.16 7.55
CA VAL A 42 2.99 -18.49 7.12
C VAL A 42 3.59 -19.00 5.80
N ASP A 43 3.89 -18.12 4.84
CA ASP A 43 4.48 -18.51 3.54
C ASP A 43 6.02 -18.62 3.58
N LEU A 44 6.66 -18.30 4.70
CA LEU A 44 8.13 -18.36 4.83
C LEU A 44 8.56 -19.79 5.15
N VAL A 45 8.95 -20.52 4.11
CA VAL A 45 9.60 -21.84 4.26
C VAL A 45 10.85 -21.69 5.12
N GLN A 46 11.00 -22.52 6.15
CA GLN A 46 12.17 -22.51 7.02
C GLN A 46 13.38 -23.13 6.31
N TRP A 47 14.08 -22.33 5.50
CA TRP A 47 15.23 -22.73 4.69
C TRP A 47 16.57 -22.67 5.42
N GLN A 48 16.63 -22.03 6.61
CA GLN A 48 17.86 -21.67 7.31
C GLN A 48 18.64 -22.90 7.81
N SER A 49 19.93 -22.99 7.44
CA SER A 49 20.78 -24.15 7.76
C SER A 49 22.05 -23.77 8.55
N PRO A 50 22.58 -24.64 9.42
CA PRO A 50 23.93 -24.46 9.98
C PRO A 50 25.03 -24.46 8.91
N ASN A 51 24.77 -25.01 7.71
CA ASN A 51 25.71 -25.00 6.60
C ASN A 51 25.92 -23.60 6.00
N ASP A 52 25.01 -22.65 6.25
CA ASP A 52 25.01 -21.31 5.64
C ASP A 52 26.10 -20.39 6.23
N LEU A 53 26.76 -20.82 7.31
CA LEU A 53 27.80 -20.06 8.03
C LEU A 53 28.91 -19.42 7.17
N PRO A 54 29.39 -19.99 6.04
CA PRO A 54 30.33 -19.32 5.15
C PRO A 54 29.74 -18.05 4.52
N GLU A 55 28.56 -18.15 3.88
CA GLU A 55 27.87 -17.01 3.27
C GLU A 55 27.43 -15.99 4.31
N ARG A 56 26.99 -16.44 5.50
CA ARG A 56 26.67 -15.53 6.59
C ARG A 56 27.88 -14.73 7.06
N ARG A 57 29.08 -15.32 7.09
CA ARG A 57 30.33 -14.59 7.36
C ARG A 57 30.65 -13.57 6.26
N LEU A 58 30.48 -13.95 4.98
CA LEU A 58 30.66 -13.04 3.85
C LEU A 58 29.67 -11.84 3.93
N MET A 59 28.41 -12.12 4.26
CA MET A 59 27.36 -11.11 4.43
C MET A 59 27.69 -10.11 5.56
N VAL A 60 28.14 -10.59 6.73
CA VAL A 60 28.62 -9.71 7.82
C VAL A 60 29.77 -8.81 7.32
N GLN A 61 30.76 -9.36 6.62
CA GLN A 61 31.88 -8.57 6.09
C GLN A 61 31.41 -7.53 5.04
N ARG A 62 30.44 -7.89 4.20
CA ARG A 62 29.86 -6.96 3.22
C ARG A 62 29.11 -5.82 3.92
N ILE A 63 28.28 -6.12 4.92
CA ILE A 63 27.59 -5.12 5.76
C ILE A 63 28.59 -4.20 6.46
N ILE A 64 29.69 -4.74 7.03
CA ILE A 64 30.78 -3.94 7.61
C ILE A 64 31.39 -3.02 6.54
N SER A 65 31.71 -3.51 5.35
CA SER A 65 32.28 -2.70 4.27
C SER A 65 31.35 -1.57 3.80
N MET A 66 30.03 -1.79 3.79
CA MET A 66 29.04 -0.80 3.36
C MET A 66 28.72 0.24 4.45
N THR A 67 28.80 -0.14 5.73
CA THR A 67 28.61 0.76 6.87
C THR A 67 29.86 1.57 7.20
N ARG A 68 31.06 1.04 6.96
CA ARG A 68 32.36 1.74 7.06
C ARG A 68 32.55 2.77 5.93
N ARG A 69 31.77 3.85 5.94
CA ARG A 69 32.05 5.09 5.17
C ARG A 69 33.21 5.90 5.78
N HIS A 70 34.35 5.23 5.92
CA HIS A 70 35.57 5.70 6.59
C HIS A 70 36.04 7.08 6.05
N LYS A 71 36.00 7.26 4.72
CA LYS A 71 36.50 8.43 3.99
C LYS A 71 35.81 9.78 4.27
N ARG A 72 34.78 9.84 5.12
CA ARG A 72 34.15 11.11 5.57
C ARG A 72 34.19 11.33 7.09
N ARG A 73 34.41 10.31 7.92
CA ARG A 73 34.59 10.48 9.38
C ARG A 73 36.00 10.89 9.76
N VAL A 74 37.00 10.26 9.12
CA VAL A 74 38.42 10.59 9.31
C VAL A 74 38.72 12.06 8.96
N LEU A 75 38.02 12.61 7.95
CA LEU A 75 38.12 14.02 7.55
C LEU A 75 37.45 15.01 8.54
N LEU A 76 36.71 14.51 9.54
CA LEU A 76 35.94 15.32 10.50
C LEU A 76 36.34 15.08 11.97
N GLY A 77 37.33 14.22 12.25
CA GLY A 77 37.83 13.97 13.60
C GLY A 77 36.83 13.29 14.56
N ILE A 78 35.82 12.58 14.04
CA ILE A 78 34.73 12.01 14.86
C ILE A 78 35.05 10.57 15.31
N ASP A 79 35.70 10.50 16.46
CA ASP A 79 35.67 9.46 17.52
C ASP A 79 35.57 7.97 17.13
N ASP A 80 36.61 7.20 17.50
CA ASP A 80 36.79 5.78 17.19
C ASP A 80 35.80 4.83 17.91
N THR A 81 35.07 5.30 18.94
CA THR A 81 34.13 4.47 19.73
C THR A 81 33.00 3.80 18.92
N TRP A 82 32.84 4.19 17.65
CA TRP A 82 31.94 3.55 16.69
C TRP A 82 32.52 2.28 16.06
N ASP A 83 33.82 2.18 15.82
CA ASP A 83 34.39 1.06 15.06
C ASP A 83 34.47 -0.24 15.90
N GLU A 84 34.57 -0.14 17.23
CA GLU A 84 34.39 -1.29 18.15
C GLU A 84 32.99 -1.93 18.07
N LYS A 85 31.95 -1.10 17.90
CA LYS A 85 30.54 -1.53 17.92
C LYS A 85 30.02 -1.89 16.53
N THR A 86 30.75 -1.54 15.47
CA THR A 86 30.41 -1.89 14.07
C THR A 86 30.25 -3.40 13.85
N PRO A 87 31.15 -4.31 14.30
CA PRO A 87 31.01 -5.75 14.09
C PRO A 87 29.79 -6.37 14.79
N SER A 88 29.45 -5.93 16.00
CA SER A 88 28.28 -6.45 16.74
C SER A 88 26.97 -5.87 16.23
N LEU A 89 26.98 -4.65 15.68
CA LEU A 89 25.87 -4.11 14.90
C LEU A 89 25.67 -4.88 13.59
N ALA A 90 26.75 -5.13 12.83
CA ALA A 90 26.68 -5.85 11.57
C ALA A 90 26.16 -7.29 11.72
N LYS A 91 26.54 -8.01 12.79
CA LYS A 91 25.95 -9.32 13.11
C LYS A 91 24.45 -9.27 13.39
N ARG A 92 23.94 -8.21 14.03
CA ARG A 92 22.49 -8.04 14.28
C ARG A 92 21.72 -7.68 13.00
N ILE A 93 22.32 -6.84 12.14
CA ILE A 93 21.78 -6.52 10.82
C ILE A 93 21.72 -7.79 9.95
N GLU A 94 22.81 -8.56 9.91
CA GLU A 94 22.89 -9.83 9.17
C GLU A 94 21.82 -10.80 9.64
N LEU A 95 21.74 -11.07 10.96
CA LEU A 95 20.75 -11.98 11.53
C LEU A 95 19.31 -11.58 11.16
N SER A 96 19.02 -10.27 11.15
CA SER A 96 17.70 -9.78 10.78
C SER A 96 17.42 -9.81 9.27
N LEU A 97 18.43 -9.80 8.40
CA LEU A 97 18.26 -10.06 6.96
C LEU A 97 18.07 -11.56 6.71
N TYR A 98 18.84 -12.40 7.39
CA TYR A 98 18.77 -13.86 7.34
C TYR A 98 17.42 -14.42 7.83
N SER A 99 16.84 -13.82 8.86
CA SER A 99 15.52 -14.21 9.38
C SER A 99 14.33 -13.61 8.62
N ARG A 100 14.56 -12.79 7.58
CA ARG A 100 13.49 -12.08 6.83
C ARG A 100 13.43 -12.43 5.35
N ALA A 101 14.53 -12.89 4.75
CA ALA A 101 14.58 -13.28 3.34
C ALA A 101 13.74 -14.53 3.06
N ALA A 102 13.05 -14.55 1.92
CA ALA A 102 12.16 -15.64 1.50
C ALA A 102 12.91 -16.95 1.20
N SER A 103 14.18 -16.86 0.82
CA SER A 103 15.02 -17.98 0.44
C SER A 103 16.49 -17.70 0.73
N PHE A 104 17.32 -18.75 0.73
CA PHE A 104 18.78 -18.62 0.75
C PHE A 104 19.33 -17.83 -0.45
N GLU A 105 18.65 -17.92 -1.60
CA GLU A 105 19.01 -17.21 -2.84
C GLU A 105 18.78 -15.70 -2.70
N GLU A 106 17.61 -15.29 -2.19
CA GLU A 106 17.31 -13.90 -1.86
C GLU A 106 18.25 -13.40 -0.75
N TYR A 107 18.55 -14.25 0.25
CA TYR A 107 19.47 -13.90 1.32
C TYR A 107 20.86 -13.53 0.78
N LYS A 108 21.47 -14.42 -0.01
CA LYS A 108 22.88 -14.32 -0.43
C LYS A 108 23.12 -13.25 -1.52
N ASP A 109 22.10 -12.88 -2.30
CA ASP A 109 22.26 -11.92 -3.39
C ASP A 109 22.82 -10.55 -2.94
N LEU A 110 24.02 -10.22 -3.42
CA LEU A 110 24.72 -9.01 -3.07
C LEU A 110 24.22 -7.77 -3.82
N ASN A 111 23.43 -7.93 -4.89
CA ASN A 111 22.91 -6.82 -5.69
C ASN A 111 21.76 -6.11 -4.96
N THR A 112 20.77 -6.86 -4.50
CA THR A 112 19.65 -6.36 -3.69
C THR A 112 20.05 -5.92 -2.28
N LEU A 113 21.19 -6.39 -1.74
CA LEU A 113 21.65 -6.12 -0.37
C LEU A 113 21.56 -4.65 0.04
N ARG A 114 21.88 -3.72 -0.87
CA ARG A 114 21.79 -2.27 -0.60
C ARG A 114 20.35 -1.81 -0.36
N ARG A 115 19.38 -2.27 -1.17
CA ARG A 115 17.96 -1.97 -1.01
C ARG A 115 17.38 -2.68 0.22
N ARG A 116 17.73 -3.95 0.45
CA ARG A 116 17.32 -4.72 1.63
C ARG A 116 17.80 -4.06 2.94
N LEU A 117 19.04 -3.56 2.96
CA LEU A 117 19.58 -2.78 4.08
C LEU A 117 18.86 -1.43 4.27
N GLN A 118 18.52 -0.72 3.19
CA GLN A 118 17.75 0.54 3.27
C GLN A 118 16.35 0.31 3.85
N SER A 119 15.65 -0.73 3.41
CA SER A 119 14.36 -1.16 3.99
C SER A 119 14.48 -1.45 5.49
N LEU A 120 15.46 -2.27 5.89
CA LEU A 120 15.70 -2.64 7.28
C LEU A 120 15.98 -1.42 8.18
N VAL A 121 16.81 -0.48 7.70
CA VAL A 121 17.14 0.74 8.44
C VAL A 121 15.95 1.69 8.54
N SER A 122 15.14 1.83 7.48
CA SER A 122 13.90 2.61 7.53
C SER A 122 12.92 2.02 8.54
N LEU A 123 12.58 0.73 8.40
CA LEU A 123 11.65 0.05 9.29
C LEU A 123 12.10 0.16 10.75
N SER A 124 13.34 -0.22 11.08
CA SER A 124 13.84 -0.20 12.47
C SER A 124 13.90 1.21 13.07
N TYR A 125 14.15 2.26 12.27
CA TYR A 125 14.10 3.65 12.74
C TYR A 125 12.68 4.10 13.09
N HIS A 126 11.70 3.85 12.21
CA HIS A 126 10.32 4.26 12.44
C HIS A 126 9.62 3.38 13.50
N GLU A 127 9.95 2.09 13.61
CA GLU A 127 9.50 1.20 14.69
C GLU A 127 9.95 1.73 16.07
N ALA A 128 11.22 2.10 16.20
CA ALA A 128 11.78 2.67 17.41
C ALA A 128 11.23 4.07 17.75
N ALA A 129 10.78 4.85 16.75
CA ALA A 129 10.05 6.08 16.96
C ALA A 129 8.61 5.83 17.44
N SER A 130 7.92 4.85 16.83
CA SER A 130 6.56 4.42 17.19
C SER A 130 6.47 3.93 18.64
N MET A 131 7.41 3.09 19.07
CA MET A 131 7.53 2.67 20.49
C MET A 131 7.68 3.85 21.45
N LYS A 132 8.51 4.85 21.10
CA LYS A 132 8.76 6.03 21.95
C LYS A 132 7.53 6.93 22.06
N ALA A 133 6.74 7.04 20.98
CA ALA A 133 5.47 7.76 21.01
C ALA A 133 4.46 7.06 21.93
N CYS A 134 4.27 5.75 21.77
CA CYS A 134 3.34 4.94 22.57
C CYS A 134 3.63 5.03 24.08
N LYS A 135 4.92 4.96 24.46
CA LYS A 135 5.34 5.10 25.87
C LYS A 135 5.09 6.48 26.48
N ARG A 136 5.03 7.55 25.67
CA ARG A 136 4.68 8.90 26.15
C ARG A 136 3.18 9.06 26.36
N SER A 137 2.36 8.59 25.44
CA SER A 137 0.89 8.59 25.64
C SER A 137 0.49 7.86 26.93
N GLN A 138 1.14 6.73 27.25
CA GLN A 138 0.88 5.97 28.48
C GLN A 138 1.33 6.68 29.78
N THR A 139 2.20 7.69 29.72
CA THR A 139 2.57 8.50 30.90
C THR A 139 1.73 9.76 31.06
N ASP A 140 1.09 10.23 29.99
CA ASP A 140 0.38 11.52 29.95
C ASP A 140 -1.13 11.39 30.23
N ASP A 141 -1.66 10.16 30.37
CA ASP A 141 -3.09 9.85 30.62
C ASP A 141 -3.65 10.28 32.01
N VAL A 142 -2.94 11.15 32.74
CA VAL A 142 -3.33 11.66 34.07
C VAL A 142 -3.87 13.11 34.02
N ALA A 143 -4.76 13.43 33.07
CA ALA A 143 -5.80 14.47 33.21
C ALA A 143 -6.76 14.56 31.99
N PRO A 144 -8.07 14.27 32.14
CA PRO A 144 -9.06 14.60 31.11
C PRO A 144 -9.35 16.11 31.07
N ARG A 145 -8.61 16.85 30.22
CA ARG A 145 -8.87 18.28 29.94
C ARG A 145 -10.23 18.47 29.25
N SER A 146 -11.26 18.58 30.07
CA SER A 146 -12.67 18.69 29.68
C SER A 146 -12.98 20.05 29.06
N VAL A 147 -12.68 20.23 27.77
CA VAL A 147 -13.07 21.42 26.99
C VAL A 147 -14.59 21.42 26.76
N LYS A 148 -15.33 21.95 27.73
CA LYS A 148 -16.78 22.15 27.64
C LYS A 148 -17.11 23.18 26.56
N GLN A 149 -17.40 22.73 25.34
CA GLN A 149 -18.04 23.58 24.33
C GLN A 149 -19.39 24.05 24.86
N LYS A 150 -19.51 25.36 25.09
CA LYS A 150 -20.69 25.99 25.69
C LYS A 150 -21.78 26.18 24.62
N ILE A 151 -22.61 25.16 24.44
CA ILE A 151 -23.78 25.23 23.54
C ILE A 151 -24.76 26.27 24.09
N GLY A 152 -24.87 27.41 23.41
CA GLY A 152 -25.89 28.42 23.67
C GLY A 152 -27.24 28.05 23.01
N PRO A 153 -28.36 28.61 23.50
CA PRO A 153 -29.68 28.37 22.92
C PRO A 153 -29.80 28.93 21.48
N PRO A 154 -30.73 28.41 20.66
CA PRO A 154 -30.91 28.85 19.28
C PRO A 154 -31.53 30.26 19.21
N ALA A 155 -30.74 31.24 18.77
CA ALA A 155 -31.27 32.54 18.36
C ALA A 155 -32.05 32.42 17.04
N GLN A 156 -33.17 33.13 16.92
CA GLN A 156 -34.02 33.12 15.73
C GLN A 156 -33.35 33.82 14.53
N PRO A 157 -33.67 33.43 13.28
CA PRO A 157 -32.92 33.87 12.10
C PRO A 157 -33.44 35.18 11.49
N THR A 158 -32.78 36.30 11.82
CA THR A 158 -33.04 37.62 11.18
C THR A 158 -31.76 38.25 10.62
N SER A 159 -31.06 37.54 9.74
CA SER A 159 -30.00 38.12 8.90
C SER A 159 -29.93 37.43 7.53
N SER A 160 -30.26 38.18 6.47
CA SER A 160 -30.17 37.74 5.09
C SER A 160 -28.70 37.46 4.72
N SER A 161 -28.37 36.20 4.48
CA SER A 161 -26.99 35.76 4.25
C SER A 161 -26.54 36.04 2.81
N VAL A 162 -26.31 37.31 2.47
CA VAL A 162 -25.99 37.81 1.11
C VAL A 162 -24.84 37.06 0.41
N PHE A 163 -23.93 36.43 1.17
CA PHE A 163 -22.74 35.77 0.64
C PHE A 163 -22.99 34.51 -0.21
N LEU A 164 -24.18 33.90 -0.14
CA LEU A 164 -24.59 32.81 -1.02
C LEU A 164 -26.01 33.09 -1.52
N LEU A 165 -26.26 32.94 -2.82
CA LEU A 165 -27.62 32.95 -3.34
C LEU A 165 -28.43 31.81 -2.68
N HIS A 166 -29.74 32.01 -2.50
CA HIS A 166 -30.64 30.98 -1.96
C HIS A 166 -30.65 29.67 -2.80
N ASN A 167 -30.17 29.73 -4.04
CA ASN A 167 -29.97 28.59 -4.92
C ASN A 167 -28.63 27.88 -4.59
N GLU A 168 -28.69 26.86 -3.73
CA GLU A 168 -27.53 26.06 -3.34
C GLU A 168 -26.90 25.27 -4.49
N ASP A 169 -27.63 25.02 -5.57
CA ASP A 169 -27.12 24.22 -6.70
C ASP A 169 -26.20 25.04 -7.60
N LEU A 170 -26.44 26.35 -7.74
CA LEU A 170 -25.45 27.27 -8.29
C LEU A 170 -24.17 27.31 -7.43
N VAL A 171 -24.29 27.25 -6.10
CA VAL A 171 -23.13 27.18 -5.21
C VAL A 171 -22.36 25.87 -5.40
N ARG A 172 -23.05 24.73 -5.45
CA ARG A 172 -22.44 23.42 -5.75
C ARG A 172 -21.73 23.40 -7.10
N HIS A 173 -22.32 24.02 -8.13
CA HIS A 173 -21.73 24.12 -9.45
C HIS A 173 -20.47 25.00 -9.45
N ILE A 174 -20.53 26.21 -8.89
CA ILE A 174 -19.39 27.14 -8.83
C ILE A 174 -18.22 26.54 -8.03
N TYR A 175 -18.48 26.03 -6.82
CA TYR A 175 -17.42 25.44 -5.98
C TYR A 175 -16.93 24.07 -6.50
N GLY A 176 -17.68 23.42 -7.40
CA GLY A 176 -17.24 22.20 -8.10
C GLY A 176 -16.04 22.40 -9.03
N PHE A 177 -15.75 23.63 -9.45
CA PHE A 177 -14.57 23.99 -10.26
C PHE A 177 -13.31 24.32 -9.44
N LEU A 178 -13.36 24.31 -8.10
CA LEU A 178 -12.25 24.68 -7.22
C LEU A 178 -11.57 23.45 -6.59
N ASP A 179 -10.25 23.50 -6.32
CA ASP A 179 -9.55 22.48 -5.53
C ASP A 179 -10.15 22.45 -4.11
N GLY A 180 -10.30 21.25 -3.54
CA GLY A 180 -10.89 21.04 -2.23
C GLY A 180 -10.23 21.85 -1.12
N LYS A 181 -8.94 22.21 -1.24
CA LYS A 181 -8.26 23.14 -0.32
C LYS A 181 -8.98 24.49 -0.24
N ASP A 182 -9.35 25.06 -1.38
CA ASP A 182 -9.92 26.41 -1.45
C ASP A 182 -11.41 26.40 -1.10
N VAL A 183 -12.15 25.37 -1.54
CA VAL A 183 -13.50 25.07 -1.05
C VAL A 183 -13.52 24.98 0.48
N LEU A 184 -12.56 24.27 1.08
CA LEU A 184 -12.43 24.14 2.54
C LEU A 184 -12.00 25.44 3.22
N ARG A 185 -11.13 26.27 2.61
CA ARG A 185 -10.78 27.61 3.14
C ARG A 185 -12.02 28.50 3.25
N HIS A 186 -12.92 28.46 2.26
CA HIS A 186 -14.15 29.25 2.27
C HIS A 186 -15.19 28.80 3.32
N THR A 187 -15.03 27.63 3.97
CA THR A 187 -15.91 27.20 5.08
C THR A 187 -15.88 28.18 6.27
N ALA A 188 -14.76 28.88 6.48
CA ALA A 188 -14.59 29.83 7.57
C ALA A 188 -15.40 31.13 7.40
N VAL A 189 -15.94 31.41 6.20
CA VAL A 189 -16.57 32.70 5.88
C VAL A 189 -18.00 32.82 6.46
N SER A 190 -18.72 31.71 6.63
CA SER A 190 -20.10 31.72 7.14
C SER A 190 -20.52 30.35 7.68
N LYS A 191 -21.43 30.33 8.66
CA LYS A 191 -22.06 29.09 9.17
C LYS A 191 -22.73 28.27 8.05
N LYS A 192 -23.35 28.95 7.07
CA LYS A 192 -23.99 28.30 5.90
C LYS A 192 -22.95 27.72 4.94
N ALA A 193 -21.81 28.39 4.79
CA ALA A 193 -20.67 27.89 4.02
C ALA A 193 -20.02 26.68 4.70
N TYR A 194 -19.83 26.71 6.03
CA TYR A 194 -19.33 25.60 6.82
C TYR A 194 -20.17 24.31 6.66
N SER A 195 -21.50 24.42 6.61
CA SER A 195 -22.37 23.25 6.41
C SER A 195 -22.47 22.77 4.96
N LEU A 196 -22.32 23.65 3.97
CA LEU A 196 -22.54 23.33 2.55
C LEU A 196 -21.26 22.97 1.78
N LEU A 197 -20.19 23.76 1.95
CA LEU A 197 -19.00 23.66 1.10
C LEU A 197 -18.23 22.33 1.22
N PRO A 198 -18.14 21.64 2.37
CA PRO A 198 -17.50 20.31 2.42
C PRO A 198 -18.17 19.29 1.50
N SER A 199 -19.49 19.41 1.27
CA SER A 199 -20.22 18.56 0.31
C SER A 199 -19.94 18.93 -1.17
N CYS A 200 -19.30 20.07 -1.45
CA CYS A 200 -18.94 20.50 -2.80
C CYS A 200 -17.53 20.02 -3.22
N VAL A 201 -16.78 19.40 -2.31
CA VAL A 201 -15.41 18.92 -2.57
C VAL A 201 -15.44 17.61 -3.36
N HIS A 202 -15.06 17.69 -4.64
CA HIS A 202 -14.92 16.52 -5.51
C HIS A 202 -13.48 15.98 -5.58
N THR A 203 -12.49 16.89 -5.50
CA THR A 203 -11.07 16.53 -5.46
C THR A 203 -10.42 17.20 -4.26
N LEU A 204 -9.53 16.50 -3.56
CA LEU A 204 -8.78 17.05 -2.43
C LEU A 204 -7.34 16.57 -2.47
N SER A 205 -6.42 17.47 -2.82
CA SER A 205 -4.98 17.23 -2.71
C SER A 205 -4.43 17.88 -1.43
N LEU A 206 -3.65 17.20 -0.59
CA LEU A 206 -3.02 17.81 0.60
C LEU A 206 -1.72 17.11 1.05
N SER A 207 -0.92 17.80 1.87
CA SER A 207 0.27 17.16 2.48
C SER A 207 -0.12 16.27 3.65
N VAL A 208 0.73 15.28 3.95
CA VAL A 208 0.61 14.40 5.13
C VAL A 208 0.42 15.20 6.42
N ASP A 209 1.22 16.24 6.63
CA ASP A 209 1.16 17.09 7.83
C ASP A 209 -0.16 17.87 7.92
N THR A 210 -0.73 18.24 6.77
CA THR A 210 -2.06 18.88 6.70
C THR A 210 -3.16 17.88 7.02
N LEU A 211 -3.05 16.64 6.55
CA LEU A 211 -4.03 15.58 6.81
C LEU A 211 -4.05 15.20 8.30
N ALA A 212 -2.88 14.99 8.91
CA ALA A 212 -2.76 14.73 10.34
C ALA A 212 -3.40 15.85 11.17
N ARG A 213 -3.05 17.12 10.88
CA ARG A 213 -3.66 18.28 11.57
C ARG A 213 -5.16 18.43 11.34
N ALA A 214 -5.69 17.97 10.21
CA ALA A 214 -7.14 17.94 9.97
C ALA A 214 -7.83 16.89 10.86
N PHE A 215 -7.22 15.72 11.07
CA PHE A 215 -7.71 14.73 12.03
C PHE A 215 -7.51 15.17 13.49
N GLU A 216 -6.43 15.84 13.85
CA GLU A 216 -6.26 16.44 15.20
C GLU A 216 -7.38 17.44 15.54
N LEU A 217 -7.86 18.21 14.55
CA LEU A 217 -8.85 19.27 14.75
C LEU A 217 -10.31 18.81 14.61
N GLN A 218 -10.60 17.84 13.72
CA GLN A 218 -11.98 17.41 13.41
C GLN A 218 -12.19 15.88 13.52
N SER A 219 -11.13 15.10 13.76
CA SER A 219 -11.12 13.64 13.73
C SER A 219 -11.77 13.08 12.44
N THR A 220 -12.32 11.86 12.46
CA THR A 220 -12.90 11.22 11.27
C THR A 220 -14.03 12.04 10.62
N ARG A 221 -14.63 13.00 11.33
CA ARG A 221 -15.66 13.90 10.77
C ARG A 221 -15.13 14.71 9.57
N PHE A 222 -13.83 15.01 9.56
CA PHE A 222 -13.16 15.75 8.48
C PHE A 222 -13.44 15.17 7.09
N LEU A 223 -13.43 13.83 6.96
CA LEU A 223 -13.66 13.14 5.69
C LEU A 223 -15.11 12.68 5.50
N ILE A 224 -15.85 12.40 6.59
CA ILE A 224 -17.26 11.96 6.51
C ILE A 224 -18.15 13.07 5.91
N GLN A 225 -17.82 14.34 6.13
CA GLN A 225 -18.50 15.49 5.52
C GLN A 225 -18.22 15.66 4.01
N LEU A 226 -17.21 15.00 3.45
CA LEU A 226 -16.81 15.11 2.04
C LEU A 226 -17.57 14.08 1.18
N VAL A 227 -18.89 14.15 1.22
CA VAL A 227 -19.81 13.13 0.65
C VAL A 227 -19.64 12.95 -0.87
N ASN A 228 -19.12 13.95 -1.58
CA ASN A 228 -18.91 13.94 -3.03
C ASN A 228 -17.43 13.76 -3.45
N LEU A 229 -16.55 13.37 -2.53
CA LEU A 229 -15.12 13.19 -2.81
C LEU A 229 -14.87 12.02 -3.77
N GLU A 230 -14.44 12.33 -4.99
CA GLU A 230 -14.03 11.36 -6.01
C GLU A 230 -12.51 11.10 -6.02
N ALA A 231 -11.69 12.08 -5.63
CA ALA A 231 -10.22 11.91 -5.57
C ALA A 231 -9.59 12.48 -4.30
N LEU A 232 -8.83 11.65 -3.59
CA LEU A 232 -8.03 12.02 -2.42
C LEU A 232 -6.54 11.78 -2.71
N ASP A 233 -5.76 12.87 -2.76
CA ASP A 233 -4.34 12.86 -3.10
C ASP A 233 -3.49 13.35 -1.91
N VAL A 234 -2.71 12.46 -1.29
CA VAL A 234 -1.86 12.72 -0.12
C VAL A 234 -0.38 12.54 -0.48
N TYR A 235 0.46 13.54 -0.15
CA TYR A 235 1.89 13.57 -0.50
C TYR A 235 2.78 14.12 0.63
N SER A 236 4.05 13.68 0.71
CA SER A 236 5.04 14.29 1.63
C SER A 236 5.43 15.70 1.16
N HIS A 237 5.51 16.64 2.10
CA HIS A 237 5.60 18.08 1.83
C HIS A 237 6.88 18.52 1.07
N ARG A 238 7.93 17.69 1.04
CA ARG A 238 9.25 18.04 0.48
C ARG A 238 9.46 17.70 -0.99
N LYS A 239 8.53 16.99 -1.64
CA LYS A 239 8.46 16.89 -3.10
C LYS A 239 7.03 17.16 -3.55
N LYS A 240 6.83 18.32 -4.18
CA LYS A 240 5.67 18.53 -5.07
C LYS A 240 5.72 17.40 -6.11
N PRO A 241 4.61 16.68 -6.41
CA PRO A 241 4.63 15.66 -7.45
C PRO A 241 5.14 16.29 -8.76
N CYS A 242 5.98 15.57 -9.51
CA CYS A 242 6.70 16.12 -10.65
C CYS A 242 5.74 16.38 -11.82
N THR A 243 5.12 17.55 -11.85
CA THR A 243 4.31 18.07 -12.97
C THR A 243 5.18 18.87 -13.95
N THR A 244 6.43 18.44 -14.16
CA THR A 244 7.47 19.25 -14.82
C THR A 244 8.38 18.43 -15.74
N ASP A 245 7.84 17.43 -16.42
CA ASP A 245 8.44 16.98 -17.68
C ASP A 245 7.82 17.80 -18.82
N LYS A 246 8.64 18.57 -19.52
CA LYS A 246 8.24 19.37 -20.70
C LYS A 246 8.29 18.52 -21.99
N SER A 247 7.79 17.29 -21.93
CA SER A 247 7.55 16.45 -23.11
C SER A 247 6.15 16.74 -23.67
N HIS A 248 6.05 16.95 -24.98
CA HIS A 248 4.78 17.23 -25.66
C HIS A 248 3.88 15.99 -25.71
N ASP A 249 3.03 15.79 -24.71
CA ASP A 249 1.87 14.88 -24.72
C ASP A 249 0.77 15.46 -23.81
N ALA A 250 0.13 16.53 -24.28
CA ALA A 250 -0.77 17.37 -23.47
C ALA A 250 -2.22 16.86 -23.36
N GLU A 251 -2.45 15.53 -23.43
CA GLU A 251 -3.77 14.93 -23.25
C GLU A 251 -3.79 13.88 -22.12
N SER A 252 -4.90 13.88 -21.37
CA SER A 252 -5.16 13.11 -20.14
C SER A 252 -4.33 13.52 -18.91
N SER A 253 -4.98 13.42 -17.74
CA SER A 253 -4.41 13.71 -16.41
C SER A 253 -3.51 12.57 -15.91
N ASN A 254 -2.50 12.24 -16.73
CA ASN A 254 -1.66 11.06 -16.56
C ASN A 254 -0.80 11.14 -15.30
N VAL A 255 -1.15 10.28 -14.33
CA VAL A 255 -0.22 9.85 -13.30
C VAL A 255 0.96 9.19 -13.99
N ALA A 256 2.18 9.68 -13.77
CA ALA A 256 3.38 9.03 -14.31
C ALA A 256 3.36 7.54 -13.91
N LEU A 257 3.46 6.63 -14.89
CA LEU A 257 3.38 5.17 -14.70
C LEU A 257 4.74 4.54 -14.36
N HIS A 258 5.84 5.28 -14.54
CA HIS A 258 7.21 4.82 -14.33
C HIS A 258 7.73 5.19 -12.93
N ALA A 259 8.55 4.33 -12.31
CA ALA A 259 9.16 4.58 -11.00
C ALA A 259 10.05 5.84 -10.99
N TRP A 260 10.61 6.23 -12.13
CA TRP A 260 11.29 7.51 -12.32
C TRP A 260 10.28 8.67 -12.15
N GLY A 261 10.40 9.41 -11.04
CA GLY A 261 9.46 10.46 -10.63
C GLY A 261 8.69 10.12 -9.33
N CYS A 262 8.51 8.84 -9.00
CA CYS A 262 7.97 8.44 -7.70
C CYS A 262 8.98 8.77 -6.59
N SER A 263 8.56 9.58 -5.63
CA SER A 263 9.33 9.85 -4.42
C SER A 263 9.40 8.60 -3.52
N GLU A 264 10.53 8.47 -2.84
CA GLU A 264 10.70 7.59 -1.69
C GLU A 264 10.65 8.47 -0.44
N LEU A 265 10.11 7.95 0.67
CA LEU A 265 10.23 8.61 1.96
C LEU A 265 11.71 8.68 2.38
N ASP A 266 12.14 9.86 2.82
CA ASP A 266 13.43 9.99 3.48
C ASP A 266 13.32 9.42 4.90
N ILE A 267 14.24 8.52 5.24
CA ILE A 267 14.33 7.83 6.52
C ILE A 267 14.41 8.83 7.69
N SER A 268 14.90 10.05 7.47
CA SER A 268 14.94 11.10 8.50
C SER A 268 13.57 11.65 8.94
N GLN A 269 12.49 11.37 8.19
CA GLN A 269 11.18 11.98 8.44
C GLN A 269 10.42 11.31 9.59
N THR A 270 9.63 12.12 10.31
CA THR A 270 8.71 11.64 11.35
C THR A 270 7.52 10.90 10.74
N ASN A 271 7.21 9.71 11.24
CA ASN A 271 6.16 8.83 10.68
C ASN A 271 4.72 9.26 10.99
N VAL A 272 4.42 10.56 10.90
CA VAL A 272 3.11 11.14 11.24
C VAL A 272 2.01 10.59 10.33
N GLY A 273 2.33 10.32 9.07
CA GLY A 273 1.39 9.77 8.10
C GLY A 273 0.86 8.38 8.45
N GLU A 274 1.54 7.60 9.27
CA GLU A 274 1.02 6.31 9.73
C GLU A 274 -0.18 6.48 10.67
N SER A 275 -0.15 7.50 11.54
CA SER A 275 -1.35 7.91 12.30
C SER A 275 -2.45 8.39 11.35
N ALA A 276 -2.13 9.27 10.39
CA ALA A 276 -3.12 9.82 9.48
C ALA A 276 -3.76 8.75 8.56
N VAL A 277 -3.02 7.72 8.14
CA VAL A 277 -3.56 6.62 7.34
C VAL A 277 -4.39 5.64 8.18
N LEU A 278 -4.03 5.43 9.46
CA LEU A 278 -4.88 4.70 10.41
C LEU A 278 -6.21 5.46 10.64
N GLU A 279 -6.18 6.78 10.84
CA GLU A 279 -7.38 7.60 11.00
C GLU A 279 -8.23 7.65 9.72
N LEU A 280 -7.61 7.78 8.55
CA LEU A 280 -8.24 7.61 7.23
C LEU A 280 -8.96 6.26 7.11
N ALA A 281 -8.32 5.16 7.50
CA ALA A 281 -8.93 3.84 7.49
C ALA A 281 -10.15 3.75 8.43
N THR A 282 -10.10 4.38 9.62
CA THR A 282 -11.28 4.46 10.49
C THR A 282 -12.38 5.37 9.93
N ALA A 283 -12.06 6.40 9.16
CA ALA A 283 -13.03 7.26 8.47
C ALA A 283 -13.72 6.51 7.32
N ILE A 284 -12.96 5.77 6.51
CA ILE A 284 -13.48 4.87 5.45
C ILE A 284 -14.40 3.81 6.07
N SER A 285 -13.97 3.19 7.17
CA SER A 285 -14.78 2.23 7.94
C SER A 285 -16.06 2.84 8.56
N ARG A 286 -16.17 4.17 8.60
CA ARG A 286 -17.35 4.94 9.03
C ARG A 286 -18.14 5.52 7.85
N GLY A 287 -17.87 5.09 6.61
CA GLY A 287 -18.60 5.46 5.40
C GLY A 287 -18.07 6.68 4.65
N ALA A 288 -16.90 7.23 5.01
CA ALA A 288 -16.25 8.26 4.20
C ALA A 288 -15.72 7.66 2.88
N GLY A 289 -15.77 8.42 1.79
CA GLY A 289 -15.23 7.98 0.50
C GLY A 289 -16.10 6.95 -0.26
N SER A 290 -17.40 6.90 -0.01
CA SER A 290 -18.35 6.03 -0.75
C SER A 290 -18.41 6.33 -2.26
N LYS A 291 -18.07 7.56 -2.67
CA LYS A 291 -17.90 7.98 -4.07
C LYS A 291 -16.44 8.01 -4.55
N LEU A 292 -15.47 7.60 -3.72
CA LEU A 292 -14.05 7.73 -4.03
C LEU A 292 -13.66 6.81 -5.19
N ARG A 293 -13.15 7.41 -6.26
CA ARG A 293 -12.64 6.77 -7.48
C ARG A 293 -11.12 6.74 -7.51
N ARG A 294 -10.44 7.68 -6.86
CA ARG A 294 -8.98 7.73 -6.70
C ARG A 294 -8.57 7.90 -5.24
N LEU A 295 -7.74 6.99 -4.76
CA LEU A 295 -6.98 7.14 -3.53
C LEU A 295 -5.49 7.12 -3.86
N ARG A 296 -4.79 8.23 -3.63
CA ARG A 296 -3.35 8.34 -3.77
C ARG A 296 -2.71 8.66 -2.42
N LEU A 297 -1.89 7.76 -1.94
CA LEU A 297 -0.98 7.94 -0.82
C LEU A 297 0.44 7.75 -1.37
N VAL A 298 1.11 8.84 -1.76
CA VAL A 298 2.47 8.76 -2.36
C VAL A 298 3.50 9.33 -1.40
N SER A 299 4.44 8.49 -0.97
CA SER A 299 5.41 8.83 0.07
C SER A 299 4.72 9.39 1.33
N ALA A 300 3.62 8.77 1.75
CA ALA A 300 2.76 9.29 2.81
C ALA A 300 3.12 8.76 4.20
N PHE A 301 3.44 7.47 4.32
CA PHE A 301 3.77 6.81 5.59
C PHE A 301 4.79 5.69 5.38
N THR A 302 5.48 5.29 6.44
CA THR A 302 6.17 3.98 6.51
C THR A 302 5.37 3.05 7.42
N ASN A 303 5.28 1.77 7.07
CA ASN A 303 4.48 0.82 7.85
C ASN A 303 5.33 0.17 8.95
N THR A 304 5.02 0.45 10.21
CA THR A 304 5.60 -0.22 11.39
C THR A 304 4.77 -1.46 11.75
N CYS A 305 5.42 -2.47 12.33
CA CYS A 305 4.74 -3.66 12.84
C CYS A 305 3.79 -3.32 14.01
N HIS A 306 4.10 -2.30 14.81
CA HIS A 306 3.29 -1.87 15.95
C HIS A 306 1.95 -1.22 15.60
N ARG A 307 1.87 -0.44 14.52
CA ARG A 307 0.66 0.30 14.13
C ARG A 307 0.00 -0.22 12.86
N ASN A 308 0.80 -0.77 11.94
CA ASN A 308 0.38 -1.48 10.73
C ASN A 308 -0.76 -0.78 9.96
N ALA A 309 -0.53 0.48 9.56
CA ALA A 309 -1.55 1.29 8.88
C ALA A 309 -2.00 0.71 7.52
N ILE A 310 -1.15 -0.08 6.82
CA ILE A 310 -1.57 -0.78 5.59
C ILE A 310 -2.62 -1.86 5.88
N HIS A 311 -2.49 -2.63 6.98
CA HIS A 311 -3.51 -3.59 7.42
C HIS A 311 -4.85 -2.89 7.69
N ALA A 312 -4.83 -1.78 8.44
CA ALA A 312 -6.04 -1.02 8.72
C ALA A 312 -6.72 -0.51 7.45
N LEU A 313 -5.95 0.04 6.50
CA LEU A 313 -6.47 0.54 5.22
C LEU A 313 -7.05 -0.60 4.36
N CYS A 314 -6.33 -1.72 4.22
CA CYS A 314 -6.79 -2.87 3.45
C CYS A 314 -8.05 -3.49 4.08
N ALA A 315 -8.12 -3.61 5.40
CA ALA A 315 -9.28 -4.11 6.12
C ALA A 315 -10.48 -3.14 6.08
N ALA A 316 -10.27 -1.83 5.88
CA ALA A 316 -11.35 -0.87 5.62
C ALA A 316 -11.90 -1.00 4.18
N LEU A 317 -11.03 -1.27 3.20
CA LEU A 317 -11.40 -1.48 1.80
C LEU A 317 -12.09 -2.85 1.58
N GLN A 318 -11.60 -3.92 2.22
CA GLN A 318 -12.24 -5.25 2.21
C GLN A 318 -13.70 -5.23 2.68
N ARG A 319 -14.03 -4.35 3.64
CA ARG A 319 -15.41 -4.14 4.13
C ARG A 319 -16.28 -3.30 3.18
N GLY A 320 -15.83 -3.02 1.96
CA GLY A 320 -16.59 -2.31 0.94
C GLY A 320 -16.65 -0.78 1.12
N GLY A 321 -15.74 -0.17 1.90
CA GLY A 321 -15.78 1.26 2.21
C GLY A 321 -15.65 2.20 1.00
N CYS A 322 -14.98 1.77 -0.08
CA CYS A 322 -14.82 2.54 -1.32
C CYS A 322 -15.20 1.70 -2.56
N PRO A 323 -16.50 1.42 -2.80
CA PRO A 323 -16.95 0.47 -3.84
C PRO A 323 -16.76 1.00 -5.28
N ARG A 324 -16.44 2.28 -5.43
CA ARG A 324 -16.18 2.96 -6.71
C ARG A 324 -14.70 3.16 -7.03
N LEU A 325 -13.79 2.59 -6.24
CA LEU A 325 -12.35 2.83 -6.40
C LEU A 325 -11.80 2.25 -7.72
N GLU A 326 -11.18 3.10 -8.52
CA GLU A 326 -10.60 2.81 -9.84
C GLU A 326 -9.05 2.96 -9.82
N ASP A 327 -8.53 4.00 -9.18
CA ASP A 327 -7.10 4.24 -8.95
C ASP A 327 -6.76 4.01 -7.47
N LEU A 328 -5.98 2.98 -7.14
CA LEU A 328 -5.34 2.80 -5.82
C LEU A 328 -3.82 2.96 -5.96
N LEU A 329 -3.29 4.07 -5.46
CA LEU A 329 -1.90 4.47 -5.67
C LEU A 329 -1.18 4.57 -4.32
N LEU A 330 -0.30 3.62 -4.04
CA LEU A 330 0.39 3.42 -2.77
C LEU A 330 1.93 3.48 -2.91
N GLY A 331 2.44 4.20 -3.92
CA GLY A 331 3.88 4.27 -4.21
C GLY A 331 4.71 4.95 -3.11
N GLY A 332 5.84 4.36 -2.73
CA GLY A 332 6.83 4.98 -1.84
C GLY A 332 6.52 4.95 -0.33
N ASN A 333 5.65 4.04 0.13
CA ASN A 333 5.21 3.91 1.54
C ASN A 333 5.93 2.78 2.33
N SER A 334 7.01 2.21 1.79
CA SER A 334 7.95 1.31 2.49
C SER A 334 7.35 0.12 3.25
N PHE A 335 6.16 -0.38 2.88
CA PHE A 335 5.46 -1.41 3.69
C PHE A 335 6.05 -2.83 3.58
N SER A 336 7.03 -3.05 2.71
CA SER A 336 7.80 -4.31 2.59
C SER A 336 6.94 -5.56 2.33
N ASP A 337 7.55 -6.75 2.34
CA ASP A 337 6.84 -8.02 2.14
C ASP A 337 5.74 -8.30 3.17
N CYS A 338 5.83 -7.79 4.41
CA CYS A 338 4.77 -7.99 5.39
C CYS A 338 3.48 -7.26 4.99
N GLY A 339 3.54 -6.01 4.54
CA GLY A 339 2.36 -5.28 4.07
C GLY A 339 1.72 -5.86 2.80
N THR A 340 2.46 -6.67 2.02
CA THR A 340 1.87 -7.37 0.86
C THR A 340 0.87 -8.45 1.23
N VAL A 341 0.87 -8.97 2.47
CA VAL A 341 -0.12 -9.95 2.93
C VAL A 341 -1.51 -9.32 2.95
N ASP A 342 -1.62 -8.09 3.45
CA ASP A 342 -2.89 -7.35 3.52
C ASP A 342 -3.36 -6.88 2.13
N VAL A 343 -2.42 -6.46 1.28
CA VAL A 343 -2.70 -6.10 -0.12
C VAL A 343 -3.13 -7.33 -0.93
N ALA A 344 -2.48 -8.49 -0.74
CA ALA A 344 -2.88 -9.74 -1.39
C ALA A 344 -4.28 -10.18 -0.95
N ALA A 345 -4.56 -10.17 0.36
CA ALA A 345 -5.90 -10.47 0.88
C ALA A 345 -6.97 -9.51 0.34
N LEU A 346 -6.66 -8.21 0.16
CA LEU A 346 -7.54 -7.22 -0.47
C LEU A 346 -7.78 -7.49 -1.97
N LEU A 347 -6.80 -8.06 -2.68
CA LEU A 347 -6.90 -8.40 -4.11
C LEU A 347 -7.55 -9.77 -4.37
N SER A 348 -7.49 -10.71 -3.42
CA SER A 348 -8.17 -12.01 -3.53
C SER A 348 -9.67 -11.96 -3.17
N GLU A 349 -10.10 -10.96 -2.41
CA GLU A 349 -11.47 -10.88 -1.89
C GLU A 349 -12.48 -10.42 -2.95
N PHE A 350 -13.50 -11.24 -3.21
CA PHE A 350 -14.47 -10.99 -4.28
C PHE A 350 -15.39 -9.83 -3.93
N GLY A 351 -15.33 -8.75 -4.72
CA GLY A 351 -16.18 -7.57 -4.54
C GLY A 351 -15.62 -6.50 -3.60
N ALA A 352 -14.42 -6.69 -3.04
CA ALA A 352 -13.73 -5.63 -2.27
C ALA A 352 -13.35 -4.43 -3.15
N LEU A 353 -12.82 -4.69 -4.35
CA LEU A 353 -12.39 -3.66 -5.32
C LEU A 353 -12.93 -3.93 -6.75
N PRO A 354 -14.26 -3.93 -6.96
CA PRO A 354 -14.91 -4.42 -8.17
C PRO A 354 -14.75 -3.49 -9.40
N ASN A 355 -14.08 -2.35 -9.23
CA ASN A 355 -13.87 -1.32 -10.24
C ASN A 355 -12.39 -0.94 -10.43
N LEU A 356 -11.44 -1.62 -9.77
CA LEU A 356 -10.03 -1.23 -9.82
C LEU A 356 -9.46 -1.36 -11.24
N VAL A 357 -8.95 -0.24 -11.77
CA VAL A 357 -8.32 -0.09 -13.09
C VAL A 357 -6.81 0.05 -12.97
N ARG A 358 -6.31 0.65 -11.89
CA ARG A 358 -4.89 0.91 -11.67
C ARG A 358 -4.50 0.63 -10.23
N LEU A 359 -3.48 -0.21 -10.07
CA LEU A 359 -2.78 -0.45 -8.81
C LEU A 359 -1.33 -0.01 -8.94
N ASP A 360 -0.86 0.80 -8.00
CA ASP A 360 0.54 1.25 -7.94
C ASP A 360 1.14 0.94 -6.57
N LEU A 361 2.15 0.06 -6.59
CA LEU A 361 2.92 -0.42 -5.45
C LEU A 361 4.42 -0.11 -5.64
N ARG A 362 4.78 0.87 -6.48
CA ARG A 362 6.18 1.23 -6.76
C ARG A 362 6.95 1.62 -5.50
N ARG A 363 8.23 1.26 -5.42
CA ARG A 363 9.19 1.72 -4.39
C ARG A 363 8.70 1.50 -2.94
N ASN A 364 8.12 0.34 -2.66
CA ASN A 364 7.65 -0.07 -1.33
C ASN A 364 8.58 -1.06 -0.62
N PHE A 365 9.74 -1.36 -1.21
CA PHE A 365 10.68 -2.40 -0.77
C PHE A 365 10.06 -3.81 -0.74
N ILE A 366 9.18 -4.12 -1.70
CA ILE A 366 8.61 -5.46 -1.90
C ILE A 366 9.70 -6.39 -2.47
N GLY A 367 9.90 -7.56 -1.86
CA GLY A 367 10.82 -8.60 -2.32
C GLY A 367 10.14 -9.76 -3.04
N GLU A 368 10.80 -10.91 -3.04
CA GLU A 368 10.31 -12.11 -3.74
C GLU A 368 8.99 -12.63 -3.18
N SER A 369 8.88 -12.75 -1.85
CA SER A 369 7.66 -13.24 -1.18
C SER A 369 6.46 -12.36 -1.48
N GLY A 370 6.62 -11.04 -1.43
CA GLY A 370 5.52 -10.13 -1.68
C GLY A 370 5.05 -10.14 -3.12
N LEU A 371 5.97 -10.25 -4.10
CA LEU A 371 5.56 -10.48 -5.48
C LEU A 371 4.84 -11.82 -5.65
N LYS A 372 5.36 -12.91 -5.06
CA LYS A 372 4.72 -14.24 -5.08
C LYS A 372 3.26 -14.17 -4.60
N ARG A 373 2.98 -13.49 -3.48
CA ARG A 373 1.62 -13.26 -2.95
C ARG A 373 0.74 -12.42 -3.88
N ILE A 374 1.25 -11.31 -4.41
CA ILE A 374 0.46 -10.42 -5.28
C ILE A 374 0.08 -11.14 -6.59
N MET A 375 0.98 -11.93 -7.18
CA MET A 375 0.68 -12.75 -8.35
C MET A 375 -0.35 -13.84 -8.06
N GLN A 376 -0.24 -14.52 -6.91
CA GLN A 376 -1.21 -15.53 -6.47
C GLN A 376 -2.60 -14.92 -6.22
N ALA A 377 -2.70 -13.75 -5.58
CA ALA A 377 -3.96 -13.06 -5.34
C ALA A 377 -4.64 -12.60 -6.64
N LEU A 378 -3.87 -12.09 -7.62
CA LEU A 378 -4.39 -11.80 -8.96
C LEU A 378 -4.83 -13.07 -9.70
N GLY A 379 -4.18 -14.21 -9.43
CA GLY A 379 -4.59 -15.54 -9.86
C GLY A 379 -5.92 -16.04 -9.29
N VAL A 380 -6.54 -15.33 -8.34
CA VAL A 380 -7.93 -15.61 -7.90
C VAL A 380 -8.95 -14.99 -8.87
N GLY A 381 -8.55 -14.02 -9.70
CA GLY A 381 -9.42 -13.40 -10.72
C GLY A 381 -10.42 -12.37 -10.20
N ALA A 382 -10.43 -12.07 -8.90
CA ALA A 382 -11.38 -11.13 -8.28
C ALA A 382 -11.28 -9.68 -8.80
N VAL A 383 -10.14 -9.30 -9.42
CA VAL A 383 -9.84 -7.93 -9.92
C VAL A 383 -9.81 -7.87 -11.46
N ALA A 384 -10.75 -8.54 -12.13
CA ALA A 384 -10.79 -8.70 -13.60
C ALA A 384 -10.79 -7.41 -14.46
N LYS A 385 -10.95 -6.21 -13.86
CA LYS A 385 -10.90 -4.90 -14.53
C LYS A 385 -9.53 -4.21 -14.49
N LEU A 386 -8.53 -4.78 -13.80
CA LEU A 386 -7.21 -4.18 -13.65
C LEU A 386 -6.51 -4.02 -15.01
N LYS A 387 -6.08 -2.79 -15.33
CA LYS A 387 -5.42 -2.42 -16.60
C LYS A 387 -3.95 -2.02 -16.42
N TYR A 388 -3.59 -1.50 -15.26
CA TYR A 388 -2.25 -1.02 -14.96
C TYR A 388 -1.81 -1.56 -13.58
N LEU A 389 -0.74 -2.35 -13.56
CA LEU A 389 -0.05 -2.77 -12.34
C LEU A 389 1.37 -2.20 -12.34
N CYS A 390 1.68 -1.31 -11.41
CA CYS A 390 2.99 -0.65 -11.32
C CYS A 390 3.73 -1.17 -10.07
N MET A 391 4.82 -1.90 -10.25
CA MET A 391 5.64 -2.47 -9.18
C MET A 391 7.14 -2.14 -9.33
N GLY A 392 7.46 -1.13 -10.13
CA GLY A 392 8.83 -0.66 -10.33
C GLY A 392 9.52 -0.12 -9.06
N GLY A 393 10.85 -0.22 -9.00
CA GLY A 393 11.67 0.32 -7.93
C GLY A 393 11.64 -0.49 -6.62
N ASN A 394 11.27 -1.77 -6.70
CA ASN A 394 11.20 -2.68 -5.57
C ASN A 394 12.46 -3.58 -5.53
N ILE A 395 12.37 -4.76 -4.90
CA ILE A 395 13.47 -5.72 -4.70
C ILE A 395 13.13 -7.05 -5.41
N ILE A 396 12.57 -6.95 -6.61
CA ILE A 396 12.13 -8.10 -7.42
C ILE A 396 13.33 -8.69 -8.18
N THR A 397 13.46 -10.02 -8.17
CA THR A 397 14.58 -10.82 -8.73
C THR A 397 14.04 -11.91 -9.66
N ASP A 398 14.94 -12.58 -10.40
CA ASP A 398 14.57 -13.70 -11.29
C ASP A 398 13.83 -14.85 -10.59
N ASN A 399 14.16 -15.11 -9.32
CA ASN A 399 13.52 -16.14 -8.48
C ASN A 399 12.01 -15.92 -8.23
N SER A 400 11.50 -14.73 -8.55
CA SER A 400 10.07 -14.38 -8.45
C SER A 400 9.42 -14.14 -9.82
N VAL A 401 10.10 -14.43 -10.94
CA VAL A 401 9.57 -14.35 -12.30
C VAL A 401 8.57 -15.49 -12.61
N SER A 402 8.77 -16.71 -12.10
CA SER A 402 7.87 -17.85 -12.38
C SER A 402 6.38 -17.58 -12.06
N PRO A 403 6.01 -16.99 -10.89
CA PRO A 403 4.64 -16.53 -10.64
C PRO A 403 4.12 -15.48 -11.63
N VAL A 404 4.98 -14.59 -12.14
CA VAL A 404 4.61 -13.57 -13.14
C VAL A 404 4.34 -14.23 -14.49
N VAL A 405 5.20 -15.16 -14.89
CA VAL A 405 5.02 -16.00 -16.09
C VAL A 405 3.72 -16.79 -16.02
N ALA A 406 3.42 -17.42 -14.88
CA ALA A 406 2.18 -18.15 -14.66
C ALA A 406 0.93 -17.26 -14.75
N LEU A 407 0.97 -16.05 -14.18
CA LEU A 407 -0.15 -15.09 -14.28
C LEU A 407 -0.33 -14.59 -15.72
N LEU A 408 0.74 -14.22 -16.41
CA LEU A 408 0.69 -13.73 -17.79
C LEU A 408 0.27 -14.80 -18.80
N SER A 409 0.64 -16.06 -18.57
CA SER A 409 0.18 -17.20 -19.37
C SER A 409 -1.28 -17.58 -19.11
N SER A 410 -1.95 -16.92 -18.16
CA SER A 410 -3.33 -17.20 -17.75
C SER A 410 -4.31 -16.14 -18.23
N THR A 411 -5.54 -16.53 -18.53
CA THR A 411 -6.62 -15.62 -18.92
C THR A 411 -7.27 -14.88 -17.75
N LEU A 412 -6.67 -14.91 -16.56
CA LEU A 412 -7.26 -14.46 -15.29
C LEU A 412 -7.24 -12.93 -15.10
N CYS A 413 -6.38 -12.22 -15.83
CA CYS A 413 -6.31 -10.75 -15.84
C CYS A 413 -6.57 -10.16 -17.25
N PRO A 414 -7.75 -10.40 -17.87
CA PRO A 414 -7.99 -10.18 -19.30
C PRO A 414 -8.01 -8.71 -19.74
N GLN A 415 -7.97 -7.75 -18.82
CA GLN A 415 -7.89 -6.31 -19.14
C GLN A 415 -6.52 -5.69 -18.86
N LEU A 416 -5.54 -6.44 -18.34
CA LEU A 416 -4.22 -5.93 -17.98
C LEU A 416 -3.43 -5.54 -19.24
N ARG A 417 -2.92 -4.29 -19.28
CA ARG A 417 -2.25 -3.68 -20.44
C ARG A 417 -0.84 -3.18 -20.14
N PHE A 418 -0.53 -2.99 -18.85
CA PHE A 418 0.74 -2.47 -18.39
C PHE A 418 1.16 -3.17 -17.10
N LEU A 419 2.36 -3.74 -17.12
CA LEU A 419 3.05 -4.34 -15.98
C LEU A 419 4.38 -3.62 -15.81
N GLY A 420 4.42 -2.63 -14.92
CA GLY A 420 5.61 -1.84 -14.63
C GLY A 420 6.56 -2.58 -13.70
N LEU A 421 7.69 -3.03 -14.22
CA LEU A 421 8.76 -3.73 -13.49
C LEU A 421 10.12 -3.00 -13.58
N GLU A 422 10.13 -1.74 -14.01
CA GLU A 422 11.33 -0.88 -14.08
C GLU A 422 12.01 -0.68 -12.71
N ASP A 423 13.28 -0.26 -12.67
CA ASP A 423 14.06 -0.07 -11.43
C ASP A 423 14.13 -1.31 -10.47
N ASN A 424 13.97 -2.54 -10.98
CA ASN A 424 14.10 -3.81 -10.23
C ASN A 424 15.39 -4.60 -10.60
N PHE A 425 15.61 -5.76 -9.97
CA PHE A 425 16.81 -6.61 -10.09
C PHE A 425 16.55 -7.88 -10.94
N ILE A 426 15.80 -7.73 -12.02
CA ILE A 426 15.49 -8.81 -12.98
C ILE A 426 16.59 -8.83 -14.06
N SER A 427 17.14 -10.00 -14.39
CA SER A 427 18.13 -10.14 -15.45
C SER A 427 17.51 -10.01 -16.85
N PRO A 428 18.32 -9.79 -17.91
CA PRO A 428 17.82 -9.83 -19.28
C PRO A 428 17.09 -11.15 -19.61
N SER A 429 17.58 -12.29 -19.10
CA SER A 429 16.92 -13.60 -19.22
C SER A 429 15.55 -13.64 -18.53
N GLY A 430 15.43 -13.13 -17.30
CA GLY A 430 14.14 -13.03 -16.60
C GLY A 430 13.14 -12.13 -17.33
N VAL A 431 13.62 -11.03 -17.92
CA VAL A 431 12.79 -10.13 -18.75
C VAL A 431 12.32 -10.82 -20.03
N GLN A 432 13.17 -11.60 -20.73
CA GLN A 432 12.72 -12.37 -21.90
C GLN A 432 11.64 -13.39 -21.54
N SER A 433 11.79 -14.14 -20.44
CA SER A 433 10.76 -15.07 -19.99
C SER A 433 9.41 -14.39 -19.68
N ILE A 434 9.42 -13.14 -19.19
CA ILE A 434 8.20 -12.33 -19.01
C ILE A 434 7.59 -11.92 -20.35
N ILE A 435 8.41 -11.56 -21.34
CA ILE A 435 7.96 -11.21 -22.69
C ILE A 435 7.32 -12.42 -23.37
N ASP A 436 7.99 -13.57 -23.38
CA ASP A 436 7.50 -14.81 -23.97
C ASP A 436 6.16 -15.23 -23.34
N ALA A 437 6.04 -15.16 -22.02
CA ALA A 437 4.81 -15.46 -21.30
C ALA A 437 3.66 -14.50 -21.65
N ALA A 438 3.95 -13.20 -21.77
CA ALA A 438 2.95 -12.21 -22.18
C ALA A 438 2.47 -12.44 -23.62
N VAL A 439 3.39 -12.71 -24.54
CA VAL A 439 3.07 -13.02 -25.95
C VAL A 439 2.21 -14.29 -26.04
N CYS A 440 2.57 -15.35 -25.31
CA CYS A 440 1.75 -16.57 -25.21
C CYS A 440 0.35 -16.32 -24.62
N GLY A 441 0.24 -15.42 -23.64
CA GLY A 441 -1.05 -14.99 -23.06
C GLY A 441 -1.89 -14.07 -23.96
N GLY A 442 -1.43 -13.71 -25.15
CA GLY A 442 -2.09 -12.72 -26.02
C GLY A 442 -1.99 -11.28 -25.49
N MET A 443 -1.14 -11.03 -24.49
CA MET A 443 -0.93 -9.74 -23.87
C MET A 443 0.25 -9.03 -24.55
N MET A 444 0.01 -7.86 -25.16
CA MET A 444 1.08 -6.93 -25.50
C MET A 444 1.27 -5.89 -24.38
N PRO A 445 2.19 -6.11 -23.41
CA PRO A 445 2.57 -5.08 -22.46
C PRO A 445 3.30 -3.95 -23.21
N LYS A 446 2.90 -2.70 -22.99
CA LYS A 446 3.71 -1.54 -23.42
C LYS A 446 4.96 -1.42 -22.53
N LEU A 447 5.97 -2.25 -22.82
CA LEU A 447 7.26 -2.26 -22.16
C LEU A 447 8.06 -1.01 -22.53
N HIS A 448 7.98 0.01 -21.67
CA HIS A 448 8.82 1.19 -21.78
C HIS A 448 10.15 0.95 -21.06
N LYS A 449 11.24 0.89 -21.85
CA LYS A 449 12.65 0.99 -21.45
C LYS A 449 12.99 0.44 -20.05
N VAL A 450 13.29 -0.86 -19.99
CA VAL A 450 14.02 -1.44 -18.85
C VAL A 450 15.39 -0.76 -18.80
N ALA A 451 15.57 0.14 -17.83
CA ALA A 451 16.89 0.71 -17.54
C ALA A 451 17.71 -0.34 -16.80
N ALA A 452 18.85 -0.73 -17.38
CA ALA A 452 19.85 -1.48 -16.64
C ALA A 452 20.40 -0.62 -15.50
N ALA A 453 20.69 -1.24 -14.36
CA ALA A 453 21.41 -0.59 -13.27
C ALA A 453 22.92 -0.62 -13.55
N GLU A 454 23.52 0.57 -13.67
CA GLU A 454 24.97 0.80 -13.63
C GLU A 454 25.46 1.00 -12.17
#